data_AF-A0A847WLY8-F1
#
_entry.id   AF-A0A847WLY8-F1
#
_cell.length_a   1.000
_cell.length_b   1.000
_cell.length_c   1.000
_cell.angle_alpha   90.00
_cell.angle_beta   90.00
_cell.angle_gamma   90.00
#
_symmetry.space_group_name_H-M   'P 1'
#
loop_
_entity.id
_entity.type
_entity.pdbx_description
1 polymer ?
#
loop_
_entity_poly.entity_id
_entity_poly.type
_entity_poly.pdbx_seq_one_letter_code
_entity_poly.pdbx_strand_id
1 'polypeptide(L)'
;MHKDSYRFTLDHLKIDGRKINGILGYSSEGDQIVYSPFNMTEKLVSTSEIQYLSMFLNLKDKNRNLLMHDFNLINIVSPAEQDEYMDMYINEKIDFENSFISYKNMSNSDNVLLLIYIFYQTRRFNKWSDETNGSFTILLKSDIQGYKFKLSDYVDRTLSNHPIKRIMTNLDYDNMHCGYLDIVGKNGERIENLPLPFLNDYRRKKILFDGIKIDFEKSFFISDPLENTLEHPITVTFIY
;
A
#
# COMPACT_ATOMS: atom_id res chain seq x y z
N MET A 1 29.21 -22.77 -4.73
CA MET A 1 28.85 -22.02 -3.50
C MET A 1 28.73 -20.55 -3.88
N HIS A 2 27.54 -20.08 -4.26
CA HIS A 2 27.31 -18.65 -4.48
C HIS A 2 27.07 -18.00 -3.11
N LYS A 3 27.89 -16.99 -2.80
CA LYS A 3 28.24 -16.59 -1.43
C LYS A 3 27.71 -15.21 -1.04
N ASP A 4 26.81 -14.64 -1.81
CA ASP A 4 26.31 -13.28 -1.54
C ASP A 4 24.81 -13.32 -1.30
N SER A 5 24.42 -13.89 -0.15
CA SER A 5 23.08 -13.68 0.40
C SER A 5 23.12 -12.46 1.30
N TYR A 6 22.54 -11.37 0.83
CA TYR A 6 22.35 -10.17 1.63
C TYR A 6 21.01 -10.24 2.36
N ARG A 7 20.91 -9.54 3.48
CA ARG A 7 19.73 -9.57 4.35
C ARG A 7 19.26 -8.15 4.65
N PHE A 8 17.96 -7.94 4.52
CA PHE A 8 17.28 -6.75 5.02
C PHE A 8 16.49 -7.12 6.28
N THR A 9 16.83 -6.51 7.41
CA THR A 9 16.18 -6.77 8.70
C THR A 9 14.84 -6.05 8.77
N LEU A 10 13.88 -6.66 9.48
CA LEU A 10 12.54 -6.10 9.68
C LEU A 10 12.37 -5.43 11.06
N ASP A 11 13.48 -5.21 11.77
CA ASP A 11 13.59 -4.72 13.16
C ASP A 11 13.00 -3.32 13.39
N HIS A 12 12.96 -2.49 12.36
CA HIS A 12 12.36 -1.15 12.39
C HIS A 12 10.82 -1.16 12.38
N LEU A 13 10.20 -2.29 12.04
CA LEU A 13 8.74 -2.42 12.04
C LEU A 13 8.23 -2.61 13.48
N LYS A 14 7.76 -1.52 14.09
CA LYS A 14 7.20 -1.49 15.46
C LYS A 14 5.80 -2.12 15.56
N ILE A 15 5.64 -3.35 15.07
CA ILE A 15 4.36 -4.09 15.02
C ILE A 15 4.36 -5.32 15.93
N ASP A 16 5.08 -5.23 17.05
CA ASP A 16 5.28 -6.33 17.99
C ASP A 16 3.94 -6.85 18.58
N GLY A 17 3.79 -8.18 18.65
CA GLY A 17 2.62 -8.87 19.20
C GLY A 17 1.36 -8.77 18.36
N ARG A 18 1.42 -8.19 17.16
CA ARG A 18 0.28 -8.05 16.24
C ARG A 18 0.08 -9.31 15.42
N LYS A 19 -1.19 -9.65 15.19
CA LYS A 19 -1.58 -10.72 14.27
C LYS A 19 -1.48 -10.19 12.83
N ILE A 20 -0.66 -10.83 12.01
CA ILE A 20 -0.55 -10.50 10.59
C ILE A 20 -1.71 -11.16 9.85
N ASN A 21 -2.40 -10.36 9.04
CA ASN A 21 -3.53 -10.76 8.23
C ASN A 21 -3.16 -10.94 6.75
N GLY A 22 -2.11 -10.25 6.30
CA GLY A 22 -1.63 -10.35 4.93
C GLY A 22 -0.34 -9.57 4.71
N ILE A 23 0.39 -9.94 3.67
CA ILE A 23 1.53 -9.17 3.15
C ILE A 23 1.33 -8.99 1.66
N LEU A 24 1.64 -7.80 1.18
CA LEU A 24 1.54 -7.42 -0.22
C LEU A 24 2.84 -6.71 -0.61
N GLY A 25 3.54 -7.26 -1.59
CA GLY A 25 4.57 -6.54 -2.33
C GLY A 25 3.94 -5.75 -3.46
N TYR A 26 4.39 -4.52 -3.66
CA TYR A 26 3.95 -3.68 -4.77
C TYR A 26 5.13 -3.29 -5.65
N SER A 27 4.95 -3.55 -6.94
CA SER A 27 5.86 -3.16 -8.00
C SER A 27 5.12 -2.43 -9.10
N SER A 28 5.90 -1.65 -9.85
CA SER A 28 5.40 -0.97 -11.03
C SER A 28 5.33 -1.95 -12.20
N GLU A 29 4.42 -1.71 -13.15
CA GLU A 29 4.53 -2.30 -14.47
C GLU A 29 5.33 -1.34 -15.36
N GLY A 30 6.03 -1.84 -16.39
CA GLY A 30 7.08 -1.09 -17.10
C GLY A 30 6.69 0.32 -17.55
N ASP A 31 5.42 0.51 -17.93
CA ASP A 31 4.89 1.79 -18.40
C ASP A 31 4.20 2.62 -17.29
N GLN A 32 4.00 2.05 -16.10
CA GLN A 32 3.37 2.71 -14.95
C GLN A 32 4.43 3.06 -13.90
N ILE A 33 4.91 4.30 -13.92
CA ILE A 33 5.98 4.73 -13.01
C ILE A 33 5.40 5.09 -11.64
N VAL A 34 5.78 4.33 -10.62
CA VAL A 34 5.40 4.61 -9.23
C VAL A 34 6.66 5.00 -8.45
N TYR A 35 6.60 6.02 -7.60
CA TYR A 35 7.77 6.53 -6.88
C TYR A 35 7.85 6.03 -5.43
N SER A 36 9.01 6.15 -4.80
CA SER A 36 9.13 5.89 -3.38
C SER A 36 8.24 6.84 -2.58
N PRO A 37 7.43 6.34 -1.64
CA PRO A 37 6.69 7.16 -0.68
C PRO A 37 7.63 7.90 0.29
N PHE A 38 8.89 7.46 0.38
CA PHE A 38 9.92 8.07 1.22
C PHE A 38 10.82 9.05 0.45
N ASN A 39 10.94 8.87 -0.86
CA ASN A 39 11.74 9.70 -1.75
C ASN A 39 11.13 9.77 -3.16
N MET A 40 10.37 10.82 -3.44
CA MET A 40 9.60 10.96 -4.69
C MET A 40 10.46 11.09 -5.96
N THR A 41 11.80 11.06 -5.86
CA THR A 41 12.70 10.97 -7.03
C THR A 41 13.11 9.53 -7.37
N GLU A 42 12.90 8.58 -6.45
CA GLU A 42 13.24 7.17 -6.64
C GLU A 42 12.03 6.43 -7.20
N LYS A 43 12.22 5.65 -8.26
CA LYS A 43 11.16 4.84 -8.85
C LYS A 43 11.13 3.45 -8.19
N LEU A 44 9.95 2.92 -7.97
CA LEU A 44 9.75 1.52 -7.65
C LEU A 44 10.14 0.69 -8.87
N VAL A 45 10.73 -0.47 -8.60
CA VAL A 45 11.21 -1.40 -9.63
C VAL A 45 10.04 -2.05 -10.39
N SER A 46 10.29 -2.43 -11.64
CA SER A 46 9.31 -3.13 -12.46
C SER A 46 9.18 -4.62 -12.10
N THR A 47 8.02 -5.23 -12.35
CA THR A 47 7.81 -6.67 -12.08
C THR A 47 8.76 -7.57 -12.87
N SER A 48 9.08 -7.21 -14.12
CA SER A 48 10.03 -7.97 -14.96
C SER A 48 11.43 -7.99 -14.33
N GLU A 49 11.88 -6.86 -13.78
CA GLU A 49 13.16 -6.75 -13.07
C GLU A 49 13.16 -7.56 -11.76
N ILE A 50 12.05 -7.56 -11.01
CA ILE A 50 11.91 -8.33 -9.75
C ILE A 50 12.09 -9.83 -9.96
N GLN A 51 11.60 -10.39 -11.07
CA GLN A 51 11.73 -11.82 -11.35
C GLN A 51 13.20 -12.27 -11.39
N TYR A 52 14.12 -11.36 -11.72
CA TYR A 52 15.55 -11.62 -11.72
C TYR A 52 16.21 -11.50 -10.33
N LEU A 53 15.56 -10.85 -9.35
CA LEU A 53 16.15 -10.50 -8.06
C LEU A 53 16.07 -11.59 -6.98
N SER A 54 15.34 -12.69 -7.21
CA SER A 54 15.25 -13.86 -6.30
C SER A 54 15.21 -13.46 -4.81
N MET A 55 14.14 -12.77 -4.40
CA MET A 55 13.95 -12.31 -3.01
C MET A 55 13.08 -13.29 -2.21
N PHE A 56 13.40 -13.47 -0.93
CA PHE A 56 12.74 -14.45 -0.07
C PHE A 56 12.46 -13.92 1.34
N LEU A 57 11.23 -14.11 1.82
CA LEU A 57 10.79 -13.78 3.17
C LEU A 57 11.14 -14.90 4.16
N ASN A 58 11.74 -14.52 5.28
CA ASN A 58 12.07 -15.39 6.39
C ASN A 58 11.48 -14.81 7.69
N LEU A 59 10.52 -15.53 8.30
CA LEU A 59 9.83 -15.10 9.52
C LEU A 59 10.08 -16.07 10.67
N LYS A 60 10.30 -15.53 11.87
CA LYS A 60 10.40 -16.29 13.11
C LYS A 60 9.31 -15.87 14.10
N ASP A 61 8.91 -16.79 14.97
CA ASP A 61 8.07 -16.45 16.12
C ASP A 61 8.91 -15.85 17.26
N LYS A 62 8.25 -15.39 18.32
CA LYS A 62 8.92 -14.86 19.54
C LYS A 62 9.80 -15.86 20.30
N ASN A 63 9.62 -17.15 20.05
CA ASN A 63 10.47 -18.20 20.60
C ASN A 63 11.64 -18.54 19.66
N ARG A 64 11.81 -17.77 18.58
CA ARG A 64 12.80 -17.94 17.51
C ARG A 64 12.61 -19.22 16.68
N ASN A 65 11.44 -19.85 16.77
CA ASN A 65 11.07 -20.92 15.85
C ASN A 65 10.82 -20.34 14.47
N LEU A 66 11.19 -21.11 13.45
CA LEU A 66 11.03 -20.74 12.07
C LEU A 66 9.57 -20.91 11.66
N LEU A 67 8.88 -19.81 11.36
CA LEU A 67 7.52 -19.82 10.84
C LEU A 67 7.52 -19.89 9.30
N MET A 68 8.51 -19.24 8.69
CA MET A 68 8.66 -19.15 7.25
C MET A 68 10.13 -19.13 6.88
N HIS A 69 10.51 -19.94 5.90
CA HIS A 69 11.89 -20.08 5.47
C HIS A 69 11.99 -19.98 3.94
N ASP A 70 12.82 -19.05 3.48
CA ASP A 70 13.07 -18.77 2.07
C ASP A 70 11.78 -18.77 1.22
N PHE A 71 10.73 -18.10 1.71
CA PHE A 71 9.48 -17.98 0.97
C PHE A 71 9.60 -16.95 -0.14
N ASN A 72 9.45 -17.36 -1.39
CA ASN A 72 9.69 -16.49 -2.54
C ASN A 72 8.73 -15.29 -2.56
N LEU A 73 9.30 -14.07 -2.52
CA LEU A 73 8.53 -12.82 -2.55
C LEU A 73 7.85 -12.57 -3.91
N ILE A 74 8.31 -13.18 -5.00
CA ILE A 74 7.62 -13.07 -6.30
C ILE A 74 6.15 -13.51 -6.17
N ASN A 75 5.85 -14.48 -5.30
CA ASN A 75 4.49 -14.96 -5.04
C ASN A 75 3.59 -13.97 -4.29
N ILE A 76 4.14 -12.85 -3.80
CA ILE A 76 3.40 -11.80 -3.08
C ILE A 76 3.54 -10.43 -3.73
N VAL A 77 4.35 -10.31 -4.77
CA VAL A 77 4.54 -9.07 -5.52
C VAL A 77 3.45 -9.02 -6.58
N SER A 78 2.55 -8.06 -6.41
CA SER A 78 1.44 -7.80 -7.31
C SER A 78 1.88 -6.73 -8.31
N PRO A 79 1.76 -6.97 -9.63
CA PRO A 79 1.84 -5.86 -10.58
C PRO A 79 0.68 -4.90 -10.31
N ALA A 80 0.81 -3.65 -10.77
CA ALA A 80 -0.25 -2.66 -10.60
C ALA A 80 -1.61 -3.13 -11.16
N GLU A 81 -1.58 -4.00 -12.19
CA GLU A 81 -2.75 -4.50 -12.91
C GLU A 81 -3.31 -5.85 -12.43
N GLN A 82 -2.53 -6.69 -11.74
CA GLN A 82 -2.99 -8.03 -11.31
C GLN A 82 -3.11 -8.08 -9.80
N ASP A 83 -4.14 -8.80 -9.33
CA ASP A 83 -4.44 -9.00 -7.92
C ASP A 83 -3.77 -10.29 -7.38
N GLU A 84 -2.56 -10.16 -6.84
CA GLU A 84 -1.93 -11.24 -6.08
C GLU A 84 -1.44 -10.70 -4.74
N TYR A 85 -2.38 -10.57 -3.79
CA TYR A 85 -2.06 -10.43 -2.38
C TYR A 85 -2.07 -11.82 -1.74
N MET A 86 -1.15 -12.07 -0.80
CA MET A 86 -1.17 -13.30 -0.03
C MET A 86 -1.78 -13.04 1.35
N ASP A 87 -2.97 -13.58 1.58
CA ASP A 87 -3.51 -13.69 2.95
C ASP A 87 -2.67 -14.69 3.73
N MET A 88 -1.74 -14.15 4.52
CA MET A 88 -0.99 -14.94 5.47
C MET A 88 -1.65 -14.76 6.83
N TYR A 89 -2.50 -15.73 7.15
CA TYR A 89 -3.02 -15.86 8.50
C TYR A 89 -1.94 -16.42 9.42
N ILE A 90 -1.12 -15.52 9.99
CA ILE A 90 -0.13 -15.93 10.98
C ILE A 90 -0.76 -15.72 12.36
N ASN A 91 -1.26 -16.80 12.94
CA ASN A 91 -1.81 -16.81 14.29
C ASN A 91 -0.71 -16.82 15.38
N GLU A 92 0.46 -16.27 15.08
CA GLU A 92 1.65 -16.31 15.92
C GLU A 92 2.25 -14.91 16.05
N LYS A 93 2.92 -14.66 17.19
CA LYS A 93 3.65 -13.42 17.40
C LYS A 93 4.99 -13.49 16.69
N ILE A 94 5.22 -12.59 15.74
CA ILE A 94 6.45 -12.54 14.95
C ILE A 94 7.58 -11.85 15.72
N ASP A 95 8.77 -12.43 15.68
CA ASP A 95 10.02 -11.81 16.07
C ASP A 95 10.64 -11.09 14.86
N PHE A 96 10.26 -9.83 14.66
CA PHE A 96 10.75 -9.02 13.54
C PHE A 96 12.24 -8.69 13.63
N GLU A 97 12.83 -8.70 14.83
CA GLU A 97 14.28 -8.51 15.00
C GLU A 97 15.07 -9.68 14.39
N ASN A 98 14.51 -10.88 14.45
CA ASN A 98 15.12 -12.09 13.89
C ASN A 98 14.47 -12.55 12.57
N SER A 99 13.61 -11.73 11.99
CA SER A 99 12.99 -11.94 10.67
C SER A 99 13.66 -11.04 9.63
N PHE A 100 13.77 -11.52 8.40
CA PHE A 100 14.49 -10.81 7.34
C PHE A 100 13.99 -11.18 5.95
N ILE A 101 14.30 -10.32 4.99
CA ILE A 101 14.22 -10.64 3.57
C ILE A 101 15.64 -10.96 3.10
N SER A 102 15.83 -12.11 2.44
CA SER A 102 17.08 -12.48 1.77
C SER A 102 16.93 -12.28 0.27
N TYR A 103 18.03 -12.00 -0.43
CA TYR A 103 18.05 -12.01 -1.89
C TYR A 103 19.24 -12.79 -2.42
N LYS A 104 19.06 -13.47 -3.56
CA LYS A 104 20.02 -14.41 -4.14
C LYS A 104 20.22 -14.19 -5.64
N ASN A 105 20.65 -13.00 -6.06
CA ASN A 105 21.39 -12.81 -7.32
C ASN A 105 21.85 -11.35 -7.44
N MET A 106 23.07 -11.12 -7.92
CA MET A 106 23.52 -9.83 -8.43
C MET A 106 24.24 -10.12 -9.76
N SER A 107 23.49 -10.21 -10.86
CA SER A 107 24.11 -10.25 -12.18
C SER A 107 24.14 -8.90 -12.87
N ASN A 108 23.75 -7.82 -12.18
CA ASN A 108 23.97 -6.39 -12.44
C ASN A 108 22.79 -5.66 -11.80
N SER A 109 22.97 -4.88 -10.74
CA SER A 109 21.92 -3.92 -10.38
C SER A 109 22.42 -2.77 -9.53
N ASP A 110 22.07 -1.59 -10.01
CA ASP A 110 21.82 -0.38 -9.24
C ASP A 110 20.88 -0.64 -8.04
N ASN A 111 20.71 0.39 -7.20
CA ASN A 111 19.81 0.34 -6.05
C ASN A 111 18.39 -0.06 -6.49
N VAL A 112 17.83 -1.11 -5.89
CA VAL A 112 16.45 -1.56 -6.12
C VAL A 112 15.56 -1.07 -5.00
N LEU A 113 14.38 -0.57 -5.37
CA LEU A 113 13.35 -0.15 -4.42
C LEU A 113 12.04 -0.92 -4.65
N LEU A 114 11.56 -1.60 -3.61
CA LEU A 114 10.27 -2.31 -3.58
C LEU A 114 9.46 -1.85 -2.37
N LEU A 115 8.13 -1.73 -2.52
CA LEU A 115 7.23 -1.50 -1.38
C LEU A 115 6.62 -2.79 -0.89
N ILE A 116 6.68 -2.98 0.43
CA ILE A 116 6.05 -4.11 1.11
C ILE A 116 5.09 -3.57 2.16
N TYR A 117 3.83 -3.92 1.99
CA TYR A 117 2.74 -3.58 2.91
C TYR A 117 2.45 -4.79 3.79
N ILE A 118 2.42 -4.56 5.10
CA ILE A 118 2.09 -5.58 6.09
C ILE A 118 0.76 -5.17 6.74
N PHE A 119 -0.27 -5.99 6.53
CA PHE A 119 -1.58 -5.80 7.11
C PHE A 119 -1.65 -6.57 8.43
N TYR A 120 -1.95 -5.88 9.52
CA TYR A 120 -2.02 -6.50 10.83
C TYR A 120 -3.20 -5.98 11.65
N GLN A 121 -3.69 -6.82 12.55
CA GLN A 121 -4.83 -6.49 13.38
C GLN A 121 -4.40 -5.62 14.58
N THR A 122 -4.88 -4.38 14.63
CA THR A 122 -4.59 -3.43 15.72
C THR A 122 -5.54 -3.57 16.92
N ARG A 123 -6.75 -4.09 16.69
CA ARG A 123 -7.77 -4.32 17.72
C ARG A 123 -8.70 -5.44 17.32
N ARG A 124 -9.46 -6.00 18.27
CA ARG A 124 -10.60 -6.86 17.94
C ARG A 124 -11.60 -5.99 17.20
N PHE A 125 -11.83 -6.28 15.93
CA PHE A 125 -12.87 -5.62 15.16
C PHE A 125 -14.21 -5.98 15.81
N ASN A 126 -15.09 -4.99 15.95
CA ASN A 126 -16.49 -5.29 16.21
C ASN A 126 -17.03 -6.15 15.07
N LYS A 127 -18.14 -6.87 15.31
CA LYS A 127 -18.81 -7.61 14.22
C LYS A 127 -19.03 -6.62 13.07
N TRP A 128 -18.43 -6.94 11.93
CA TRP A 128 -18.46 -6.09 10.76
C TRP A 128 -19.93 -5.87 10.35
N SER A 129 -20.33 -4.61 10.21
CA SER A 129 -21.63 -4.24 9.67
C SER A 129 -21.44 -3.84 8.21
N ASP A 130 -21.90 -4.72 7.32
CA ASP A 130 -21.96 -4.50 5.87
C ASP A 130 -23.00 -3.43 5.48
N GLU A 131 -23.76 -2.89 6.44
CA GLU A 131 -24.73 -1.84 6.18
C GLU A 131 -24.00 -0.58 5.70
N THR A 132 -24.18 -0.27 4.42
CA THR A 132 -23.70 0.97 3.82
C THR A 132 -24.76 2.04 4.04
N ASN A 133 -24.39 3.10 4.74
CA ASN A 133 -25.28 4.24 5.04
C ASN A 133 -25.21 5.31 3.96
N GLY A 134 -24.20 5.24 3.09
CA GLY A 134 -24.08 6.08 1.91
C GLY A 134 -22.67 6.09 1.36
N SER A 135 -22.48 6.90 0.34
CA SER A 135 -21.16 7.22 -0.19
C SER A 135 -21.12 8.66 -0.67
N PHE A 136 -19.91 9.18 -0.83
CA PHE A 136 -19.67 10.40 -1.57
C PHE A 136 -18.41 10.27 -2.39
N THR A 137 -18.38 10.96 -3.53
CA THR A 137 -17.28 10.88 -4.48
C THR A 137 -16.70 12.28 -4.67
N ILE A 138 -15.38 12.39 -4.56
CA ILE A 138 -14.66 13.57 -5.01
C ILE A 138 -14.13 13.33 -6.41
N LEU A 139 -14.10 14.41 -7.20
CA LEU A 139 -13.52 14.44 -8.54
C LEU A 139 -12.28 15.33 -8.50
N LEU A 140 -11.12 14.72 -8.66
CA LEU A 140 -9.85 15.42 -8.86
C LEU A 140 -9.74 15.70 -10.36
N LYS A 141 -9.82 16.98 -10.74
CA LYS A 141 -9.85 17.38 -12.16
C LYS A 141 -8.46 17.37 -12.80
N SER A 142 -8.43 17.15 -14.12
CA SER A 142 -7.22 17.07 -14.93
C SER A 142 -6.46 18.40 -15.09
N ASP A 143 -7.14 19.53 -14.91
CA ASP A 143 -6.60 20.88 -15.17
C ASP A 143 -5.85 21.50 -13.98
N ILE A 144 -5.69 20.77 -12.88
CA ILE A 144 -5.09 21.30 -11.66
C ILE A 144 -3.57 21.10 -11.70
N GLN A 145 -2.84 22.21 -11.61
CA GLN A 145 -1.38 22.21 -11.55
C GLN A 145 -0.88 21.97 -10.12
N GLY A 146 0.17 21.15 -10.00
CA GLY A 146 0.81 20.82 -8.74
C GLY A 146 0.84 19.31 -8.50
N TYR A 147 1.52 18.89 -7.44
CA TYR A 147 1.71 17.47 -7.12
C TYR A 147 1.01 17.04 -5.82
N LYS A 148 0.44 17.99 -5.08
CA LYS A 148 -0.18 17.74 -3.77
C LYS A 148 -1.46 18.55 -3.63
N PHE A 149 -2.57 17.85 -3.46
CA PHE A 149 -3.92 18.40 -3.48
C PHE A 149 -4.63 18.09 -2.16
N LYS A 150 -5.15 19.11 -1.51
CA LYS A 150 -5.79 18.95 -0.21
C LYS A 150 -7.21 18.41 -0.38
N LEU A 151 -7.56 17.33 0.31
CA LEU A 151 -8.86 16.68 0.08
C LEU A 151 -10.05 17.57 0.48
N SER A 152 -9.87 18.45 1.46
CA SER A 152 -10.90 19.43 1.88
C SER A 152 -11.35 20.37 0.77
N ASP A 153 -10.54 20.56 -0.28
CA ASP A 153 -10.87 21.44 -1.40
C ASP A 153 -11.92 20.81 -2.33
N TYR A 154 -12.17 19.51 -2.19
CA TYR A 154 -13.07 18.71 -3.04
C TYR A 154 -14.23 18.07 -2.27
N VAL A 155 -14.15 18.01 -0.93
CA VAL A 155 -15.16 17.37 -0.09
C VAL A 155 -16.14 18.40 0.45
N ASP A 156 -17.44 18.16 0.27
CA ASP A 156 -18.47 18.93 0.97
C ASP A 156 -18.34 18.68 2.49
N ARG A 157 -18.19 19.76 3.26
CA ARG A 157 -18.04 19.72 4.72
C ARG A 157 -19.17 18.97 5.43
N THR A 158 -20.38 18.94 4.85
CA THR A 158 -21.52 18.22 5.41
C THR A 158 -21.33 16.69 5.40
N LEU A 159 -20.49 16.18 4.50
CA LEU A 159 -20.19 14.75 4.32
C LEU A 159 -18.93 14.30 5.10
N SER A 160 -18.20 15.25 5.72
CA SER A 160 -16.87 15.06 6.31
C SER A 160 -16.84 14.39 7.70
N ASN A 161 -17.99 14.09 8.30
CA ASN A 161 -18.09 13.56 9.67
C ASN A 161 -18.42 12.07 9.76
N HIS A 162 -18.63 11.42 8.62
CA HIS A 162 -18.99 10.01 8.60
C HIS A 162 -17.77 9.10 8.85
N PRO A 163 -17.93 8.01 9.61
CA PRO A 163 -16.88 7.00 9.78
C PRO A 163 -16.73 6.20 8.47
N ILE A 164 -15.63 6.43 7.75
CA ILE A 164 -15.37 5.79 6.47
C ILE A 164 -15.00 4.32 6.67
N LYS A 165 -15.73 3.44 6.00
CA LYS A 165 -15.54 1.98 6.00
C LYS A 165 -14.73 1.49 4.80
N ARG A 166 -14.77 2.22 3.69
CA ARG A 166 -14.02 1.89 2.47
C ARG A 166 -13.70 3.15 1.68
N ILE A 167 -12.52 3.18 1.06
CA ILE A 167 -12.12 4.18 0.07
C ILE A 167 -11.93 3.45 -1.25
N MET A 168 -12.41 4.05 -2.33
CA MET A 168 -12.36 3.47 -3.67
C MET A 168 -11.87 4.49 -4.68
N THR A 169 -11.19 4.02 -5.70
CA THR A 169 -10.82 4.80 -6.87
C THR A 169 -11.44 4.17 -8.11
N ASN A 170 -11.76 5.00 -9.10
CA ASN A 170 -12.05 4.51 -10.45
C ASN A 170 -10.87 4.90 -11.33
N LEU A 171 -9.83 4.08 -11.30
CA LEU A 171 -8.74 4.18 -12.25
C LEU A 171 -9.13 3.28 -13.42
N ASP A 172 -9.45 3.88 -14.57
CA ASP A 172 -9.65 3.13 -15.81
C ASP A 172 -8.36 2.42 -16.20
N TYR A 173 -8.49 1.24 -16.83
CA TYR A 173 -7.37 0.39 -17.21
C TYR A 173 -6.33 1.12 -18.07
N ASP A 174 -6.80 2.00 -18.96
CA ASP A 174 -5.94 2.79 -19.85
C ASP A 174 -5.32 4.02 -19.15
N ASN A 175 -5.78 4.36 -17.94
CA ASN A 175 -5.44 5.58 -17.18
C ASN A 175 -5.08 5.26 -15.72
N MET A 176 -4.20 4.29 -15.50
CA MET A 176 -3.67 4.00 -14.16
C MET A 176 -2.76 5.14 -13.69
N HIS A 177 -3.38 6.18 -13.11
CA HIS A 177 -2.62 7.27 -12.50
C HIS A 177 -1.83 6.78 -11.30
N CYS A 178 -0.54 7.09 -11.33
CA CYS A 178 0.39 6.82 -10.25
C CYS A 178 0.29 7.96 -9.22
N GLY A 179 -0.47 7.71 -8.16
CA GLY A 179 -0.63 8.67 -7.07
C GLY A 179 -0.97 8.00 -5.75
N TYR A 180 -0.97 8.80 -4.70
CA TYR A 180 -1.14 8.37 -3.33
C TYR A 180 -2.21 9.15 -2.59
N LEU A 181 -2.82 8.51 -1.60
CA LEU A 181 -3.57 9.18 -0.54
C LEU A 181 -2.76 9.22 0.75
N ASP A 182 -2.62 10.42 1.29
CA ASP A 182 -2.27 10.66 2.67
C ASP A 182 -3.56 10.89 3.45
N ILE A 183 -3.96 9.92 4.27
CA ILE A 183 -5.18 9.98 5.08
C ILE A 183 -4.80 10.24 6.54
N VAL A 184 -5.29 11.32 7.11
CA VAL A 184 -5.16 11.65 8.53
C VAL A 184 -6.51 11.48 9.19
N GLY A 185 -6.60 10.67 10.24
CA GLY A 185 -7.77 10.53 11.09
C GLY A 185 -7.91 11.70 12.08
N LYS A 186 -9.14 12.02 12.49
CA LYS A 186 -9.41 13.04 13.52
C LYS A 186 -8.79 12.73 14.88
N ASN A 187 -8.46 11.47 15.13
CA ASN A 187 -7.73 11.00 16.31
C ASN A 187 -6.19 11.12 16.16
N GLY A 188 -5.69 11.60 15.02
CA GLY A 188 -4.26 11.75 14.73
C GLY A 188 -3.59 10.52 14.13
N GLU A 189 -4.31 9.40 13.95
CA GLU A 189 -3.78 8.25 13.20
C GLU A 189 -3.57 8.64 11.73
N ARG A 190 -2.56 8.06 11.08
CA ARG A 190 -2.22 8.41 9.70
C ARG A 190 -1.96 7.17 8.87
N ILE A 191 -2.46 7.19 7.63
CA ILE A 191 -2.07 6.29 6.56
C ILE A 191 -1.33 7.16 5.55
N GLU A 192 -0.03 6.97 5.47
CA GLU A 192 0.84 7.71 4.56
C GLU A 192 0.99 6.95 3.25
N ASN A 193 0.97 7.68 2.15
CA ASN A 193 1.29 7.19 0.82
C ASN A 193 0.53 5.91 0.42
N LEU A 194 -0.78 5.88 0.63
CA LEU A 194 -1.64 4.77 0.22
C LEU A 194 -1.80 4.80 -1.31
N PRO A 195 -1.25 3.83 -2.08
CA PRO A 195 -1.30 3.90 -3.53
C PRO A 195 -2.74 3.85 -4.03
N LEU A 196 -3.11 4.76 -4.93
CA LEU A 196 -4.45 4.74 -5.55
C LEU A 196 -4.77 3.42 -6.25
N PRO A 197 -3.81 2.71 -6.90
CA PRO A 197 -4.10 1.41 -7.49
C PRO A 197 -4.70 0.43 -6.48
N PHE A 198 -4.27 0.45 -5.22
CA PHE A 198 -4.80 -0.45 -4.16
C PHE A 198 -6.27 -0.24 -3.84
N LEU A 199 -6.80 0.93 -4.19
CA LEU A 199 -8.16 1.32 -3.90
C LEU A 199 -9.09 1.11 -5.09
N ASN A 200 -8.59 0.62 -6.22
CA ASN A 200 -9.38 0.48 -7.43
C ASN A 200 -10.56 -0.50 -7.20
N ASP A 201 -11.77 -0.13 -7.62
CA ASP A 201 -12.98 -0.93 -7.37
C ASP A 201 -13.00 -2.27 -8.10
N TYR A 202 -12.28 -2.37 -9.22
CA TYR A 202 -12.17 -3.60 -10.01
C TYR A 202 -11.35 -4.70 -9.31
N ARG A 203 -10.71 -4.39 -8.17
CA ARG A 203 -9.90 -5.37 -7.42
C ARG A 203 -10.75 -6.37 -6.66
N ARG A 204 -10.29 -7.62 -6.65
CA ARG A 204 -10.93 -8.76 -5.96
C ARG A 204 -10.99 -8.60 -4.44
N LYS A 205 -9.99 -7.94 -3.83
CA LYS A 205 -9.99 -7.67 -2.38
C LYS A 205 -10.19 -6.19 -2.11
N LYS A 206 -11.20 -5.91 -1.31
CA LYS A 206 -11.56 -4.57 -0.88
C LYS A 206 -10.77 -4.25 0.39
N ILE A 207 -10.04 -3.14 0.41
CA ILE A 207 -9.46 -2.62 1.66
C ILE A 207 -10.60 -2.04 2.49
N LEU A 208 -10.76 -2.60 3.68
CA LEU A 208 -11.82 -2.25 4.60
C LEU A 208 -11.24 -1.61 5.86
N PHE A 209 -11.89 -0.55 6.31
CA PHE A 209 -11.52 0.21 7.48
C PHE A 209 -12.58 0.03 8.56
N ASP A 210 -12.15 -0.03 9.82
CA ASP A 210 -13.04 -0.07 10.97
C ASP A 210 -13.54 1.34 11.35
N GLY A 211 -14.17 2.01 10.37
CA GLY A 211 -14.80 3.32 10.53
C GLY A 211 -13.84 4.47 10.84
N ILE A 212 -12.96 4.82 9.90
CA ILE A 212 -12.03 5.95 10.07
C ILE A 212 -12.77 7.27 9.92
N LYS A 213 -12.72 8.11 10.94
CA LYS A 213 -13.15 9.52 10.82
C LYS A 213 -12.00 10.34 10.25
N ILE A 214 -12.07 10.65 8.96
CA ILE A 214 -11.00 11.36 8.25
C ILE A 214 -11.04 12.87 8.59
N ASP A 215 -9.87 13.44 8.84
CA ASP A 215 -9.61 14.89 8.88
C ASP A 215 -9.19 15.34 7.47
N PHE A 216 -10.17 15.70 6.64
CA PHE A 216 -9.93 16.09 5.23
C PHE A 216 -9.08 17.36 5.09
N GLU A 217 -9.02 18.20 6.13
CA GLU A 217 -8.17 19.39 6.18
C GLU A 217 -6.69 19.05 6.44
N LYS A 218 -6.37 17.80 6.77
CA LYS A 218 -4.98 17.32 6.93
C LYS A 218 -4.64 16.17 5.98
N SER A 219 -5.59 15.77 5.14
CA SER A 219 -5.45 14.67 4.20
C SER A 219 -5.21 15.21 2.79
N PHE A 220 -4.42 14.48 2.01
CA PHE A 220 -3.97 14.91 0.68
C PHE A 220 -4.05 13.79 -0.33
N PHE A 221 -4.33 14.15 -1.58
CA PHE A 221 -3.94 13.38 -2.75
C PHE A 221 -2.57 13.89 -3.23
N ILE A 222 -1.69 12.97 -3.61
CA ILE A 222 -0.34 13.25 -4.10
C ILE A 222 -0.18 12.59 -5.47
N SER A 223 0.06 13.36 -6.54
CA SER A 223 0.31 12.85 -7.89
C SER A 223 1.81 12.72 -8.19
N ASP A 224 2.15 12.18 -9.35
CA ASP A 224 3.51 12.19 -9.89
C ASP A 224 4.07 13.64 -9.90
N PRO A 225 5.20 13.92 -9.23
CA PRO A 225 5.81 15.26 -9.23
C PRO A 225 6.44 15.66 -10.57
N LEU A 226 6.66 14.73 -11.49
CA LEU A 226 7.19 15.00 -12.84
C LEU A 226 6.07 15.29 -13.85
N GLU A 227 4.87 14.78 -13.61
CA GLU A 227 3.67 15.14 -14.38
C GLU A 227 2.95 16.32 -13.71
N ASN A 228 3.20 17.53 -14.22
CA ASN A 228 2.64 18.77 -13.66
C ASN A 228 1.13 18.96 -13.93
N THR A 229 0.48 17.97 -14.53
CA THR A 229 -0.94 17.97 -14.88
C THR A 229 -1.46 16.54 -14.83
N LEU A 230 -2.62 16.37 -14.19
CA LEU A 230 -3.38 15.12 -14.25
C LEU A 230 -3.96 14.98 -15.66
N GLU A 231 -3.56 13.99 -16.45
CA GLU A 231 -4.09 13.87 -17.82
C GLU A 231 -5.59 13.48 -17.84
N HIS A 232 -6.05 12.73 -16.83
CA HIS A 232 -7.45 12.33 -16.69
C HIS A 232 -7.98 12.61 -15.29
N PRO A 233 -9.30 12.88 -15.17
CA PRO A 233 -9.90 13.08 -13.87
C PRO A 233 -9.92 11.79 -13.06
N ILE A 234 -9.58 11.88 -11.78
CA ILE A 234 -9.60 10.76 -10.84
C ILE A 234 -10.80 10.91 -9.92
N THR A 235 -11.62 9.87 -9.80
CA THR A 235 -12.65 9.83 -8.76
C THR A 235 -12.18 9.05 -7.55
N VAL A 236 -12.35 9.64 -6.36
CA VAL A 236 -12.15 8.94 -5.08
C VAL A 236 -13.48 8.89 -4.33
N THR A 237 -13.99 7.69 -4.10
CA THR A 237 -15.27 7.43 -3.44
C THR A 237 -15.05 6.95 -2.02
N PHE A 238 -15.66 7.63 -1.05
CA PHE A 238 -15.65 7.29 0.36
C PHE A 238 -16.99 6.68 0.75
N ILE A 239 -16.97 5.47 1.29
CA ILE A 239 -18.16 4.71 1.71
C ILE A 239 -18.21 4.67 3.24
N TYR A 240 -19.38 4.91 3.82
CA TYR A 240 -19.61 4.96 5.28
C TYR A 240 -20.88 4.21 5.73
#